data_AF-A0A119HFP9-F1
#
_entry.id   AF-A0A119HFP9-F1
#
_cell.length_a   1.000
_cell.length_b   1.000
_cell.length_c   1.000
_cell.angle_alpha   90.00
_cell.angle_beta   90.00
_cell.angle_gamma   90.00
#
_symmetry.space_group_name_H-M   'P 1'
#
loop_
_entity.id
_entity.type
_entity.pdbx_description
1 polymer ?
#
loop_
_entity_poly.entity_id
_entity_poly.type
_entity_poly.pdbx_seq_one_letter_code
_entity_poly.pdbx_strand_id
1 'polypeptide(L)' 'MSLLTVFARREPTVDSVAHALGCADKKDTVFYRDAQCTEFVARMPWHQSGRPRKNSKTVMLNCFRWNLQWAH' A
#
# COMPACT_ATOMS: atom_id res chain seq x y z
N MET A 1 -10.17 14.06 17.33
CA MET A 1 -9.51 12.75 17.22
C MET A 1 -8.50 12.81 16.08
N SER A 2 -7.22 12.57 16.33
CA SER A 2 -6.20 12.44 15.29
C SER A 2 -6.32 11.05 14.64
N LEU A 3 -6.20 10.98 13.32
CA LEU A 3 -6.12 9.70 12.62
C LEU A 3 -4.74 9.08 12.85
N LEU A 4 -4.68 7.75 13.02
CA LEU A 4 -3.41 7.03 13.03
C LEU A 4 -2.75 7.12 11.64
N THR A 5 -1.44 7.28 11.62
CA THR A 5 -0.65 7.39 10.38
C THR A 5 -0.16 6.01 9.95
N VAL A 6 -0.28 5.73 8.66
CA VAL A 6 0.40 4.61 7.98
C VAL A 6 1.27 5.14 6.86
N PHE A 7 2.36 4.43 6.61
CA PHE A 7 3.34 4.75 5.58
C PHE A 7 3.14 3.81 4.40
N ALA A 8 3.01 4.34 3.19
CA ALA A 8 2.84 3.56 1.98
C ALA A 8 4.09 3.58 1.10
N ARG A 9 4.47 2.41 0.59
CA ARG A 9 5.55 2.22 -0.38
C ARG A 9 5.06 1.41 -1.58
N ARG A 10 5.62 1.68 -2.75
CA ARG A 10 5.38 0.85 -3.94
C ARG A 10 6.41 -0.26 -4.02
N GLU A 11 5.97 -1.49 -4.00
CA GLU A 11 6.83 -2.67 -4.04
C GLU A 11 6.48 -3.59 -5.21
N PRO A 12 7.44 -4.36 -5.73
CA PRO A 12 7.15 -5.39 -6.73
C PRO A 12 6.04 -6.33 -6.23
N THR A 13 5.17 -6.74 -7.13
CA THR A 13 4.16 -7.73 -6.78
C THR A 13 4.81 -9.05 -6.41
N VAL A 14 4.25 -9.74 -5.41
CA VAL A 14 4.72 -11.08 -5.01
C VAL A 14 3.76 -12.18 -5.43
N ASP A 15 2.63 -11.82 -6.05
CA ASP A 15 1.61 -12.80 -6.43
C ASP A 15 2.15 -13.70 -7.55
N SER A 16 2.23 -15.00 -7.26
CA SER A 16 2.72 -16.02 -8.20
C SER A 16 1.88 -16.08 -9.47
N VAL A 17 0.58 -15.79 -9.39
CA VAL A 17 -0.30 -15.77 -10.56
C VAL A 17 0.03 -14.55 -11.43
N ALA A 18 0.19 -13.38 -10.83
CA ALA A 18 0.64 -12.18 -11.55
C ALA A 18 2.00 -12.40 -12.23
N HIS A 19 2.95 -13.09 -11.56
CA HIS A 19 4.23 -13.47 -12.17
C HIS A 19 4.04 -14.40 -13.37
N ALA A 20 3.23 -15.45 -13.25
CA ALA A 20 2.95 -16.40 -14.33
C ALA A 20 2.27 -15.74 -15.55
N LEU A 21 1.47 -14.70 -15.33
CA LEU A 21 0.79 -13.92 -16.37
C LEU A 21 1.66 -12.79 -16.97
N GLY A 22 2.95 -12.72 -16.65
CA GLY A 22 3.85 -11.69 -17.17
C GLY A 22 3.62 -10.29 -16.56
N CYS A 23 2.97 -10.21 -15.40
CA CYS A 23 2.71 -8.96 -14.68
C CYS A 23 3.73 -8.67 -13.56
N ALA A 24 4.92 -9.28 -13.62
CA ALA A 24 5.99 -9.14 -12.63
C ALA A 24 6.45 -7.68 -12.41
N ASP A 25 6.39 -6.84 -13.46
CA ASP A 25 6.79 -5.42 -13.39
C ASP A 25 5.78 -4.52 -12.66
N LYS A 26 4.60 -5.06 -12.32
CA LYS A 26 3.58 -4.30 -11.62
C LYS A 26 3.94 -4.14 -10.14
N LYS A 27 3.56 -2.99 -9.58
CA LYS A 27 3.87 -2.62 -8.20
C LYS A 27 2.61 -2.54 -7.36
N ASP A 28 2.63 -3.29 -6.27
CA ASP A 28 1.61 -3.25 -5.24
C ASP A 28 1.85 -2.07 -4.30
N THR A 29 0.78 -1.62 -3.64
CA THR A 29 0.89 -0.61 -2.58
C THR A 29 0.95 -1.32 -1.26
N VAL A 30 2.07 -1.17 -0.55
CA VAL A 30 2.29 -1.80 0.75
C VAL A 30 2.25 -0.74 1.83
N PHE A 31 1.52 -1.03 2.90
CA PHE A 31 1.34 -0.15 4.04
C PHE A 31 2.14 -0.66 5.23
N TYR A 32 2.72 0.28 5.95
CA TYR A 32 3.61 0.08 7.09
C TYR A 32 3.16 0.94 8.28
N ARG A 33 3.49 0.51 9.50
CA ARG A 33 3.24 1.30 10.71
C ARG A 33 4.27 2.42 10.91
N ASP A 34 5.46 2.24 10.38
CA ASP A 34 6.62 3.08 10.63
C ASP A 34 7.17 3.73 9.35
N ALA A 35 7.85 4.86 9.53
CA ALA A 35 8.45 5.61 8.43
C ALA A 35 9.58 4.83 7.73
N GLN A 36 10.24 3.92 8.46
CA GLN A 36 11.31 3.07 7.92
C GLN A 36 10.77 1.89 7.08
N CYS A 37 9.45 1.74 6.99
CA CYS A 37 8.79 0.66 6.25
C CYS A 37 9.28 -0.74 6.68
N THR A 38 9.33 -0.98 7.99
CA THR A 38 9.76 -2.26 8.58
C THR A 38 8.58 -3.08 9.09
N GLU A 39 7.55 -2.43 9.64
CA GLU A 39 6.38 -3.11 10.21
C GLU A 39 5.23 -3.18 9.22
N PHE A 40 5.10 -4.31 8.52
CA PHE A 40 4.02 -4.56 7.56
C PHE A 40 2.63 -4.48 8.20
N VAL A 41 1.71 -3.77 7.55
CA VAL A 41 0.29 -3.67 7.94
C VAL A 41 -0.59 -4.38 6.93
N ALA A 42 -0.46 -4.03 5.66
CA ALA A 42 -1.34 -4.52 4.60
C ALA A 42 -0.67 -4.36 3.22
N ARG A 43 -1.12 -5.16 2.26
CA ARG A 43 -0.76 -5.04 0.84
C ARG A 43 -2.01 -4.91 0.01
N MET A 44 -2.01 -3.94 -0.90
CA MET A 44 -3.07 -3.71 -1.86
C MET A 44 -2.53 -4.00 -3.27
N PRO A 45 -3.03 -5.05 -3.92
CA PRO A 45 -2.59 -5.42 -5.26
C PRO A 45 -2.76 -4.29 -6.27
N TRP A 46 -1.88 -4.23 -7.26
CA TRP A 46 -1.88 -3.21 -8.29
C TRP A 46 -3.17 -3.17 -9.11
N HIS A 47 -3.90 -4.28 -9.25
CA HIS A 47 -5.15 -4.37 -9.99
C HIS A 47 -6.39 -4.05 -9.13
N GLN A 48 -6.25 -3.88 -7.81
CA GLN A 48 -7.37 -3.58 -6.94
C GLN A 48 -7.85 -2.13 -7.14
N SER A 49 -9.17 -1.96 -7.24
CA SER A 49 -9.81 -0.64 -7.29
C SER A 49 -9.69 0.08 -5.94
N GLY A 50 -9.71 1.41 -5.96
CA GLY A 50 -9.66 2.22 -4.74
C GLY A 50 -8.28 2.34 -4.08
N ARG A 51 -7.21 1.84 -4.71
CA ARG A 51 -5.84 2.03 -4.21
C ARG A 51 -5.47 3.51 -4.10
N PRO A 52 -4.77 3.92 -3.04
CA PRO A 52 -4.34 5.31 -2.91
C PRO A 52 -3.34 5.66 -4.01
N ARG A 53 -3.40 6.91 -4.46
CA ARG A 53 -2.42 7.52 -5.38
C ARG A 53 -1.36 8.26 -4.56
N LYS A 54 -0.22 8.62 -5.17
CA LYS A 54 0.84 9.40 -4.49
C LYS A 54 0.35 10.67 -3.78
N ASN A 55 -0.72 11.28 -4.29
CA ASN A 55 -1.29 12.51 -3.72
C ASN A 55 -2.42 12.23 -2.70
N SER A 56 -2.79 10.97 -2.49
CA SER A 56 -3.79 10.59 -1.49
C SER A 56 -3.22 10.85 -0.10
N LYS A 57 -3.99 11.56 0.72
CA LYS A 57 -3.64 11.87 2.12
C LYS A 57 -4.28 10.94 3.13
N THR A 58 -5.25 10.14 2.71
CA THR A 58 -5.95 9.18 3.57
C THR A 58 -6.20 7.87 2.84
N VAL A 59 -6.27 6.78 3.58
CA VAL A 59 -6.66 5.46 3.08
C VAL A 59 -7.63 4.81 4.06
N MET A 60 -8.54 3.98 3.54
CA MET A 60 -9.39 3.13 4.36
C MET A 60 -8.78 1.73 4.39
N LEU A 61 -8.41 1.26 5.58
CA LEU A 61 -7.87 -0.09 5.80
C LEU A 61 -8.63 -0.71 6.97
N ASN A 62 -9.15 -1.93 6.78
CA ASN A 62 -9.98 -2.65 7.76
C ASN A 62 -11.15 -1.78 8.30
N CYS A 63 -11.85 -1.10 7.41
CA CYS A 63 -12.95 -0.17 7.72
C CYS A 63 -12.57 1.03 8.62
N PHE A 64 -11.29 1.24 8.90
CA PHE A 64 -10.81 2.39 9.64
C PHE A 64 -10.14 3.39 8.69
N ARG A 65 -10.29 4.69 8.96
CA ARG A 65 -9.65 5.74 8.18
C ARG A 65 -8.29 6.05 8.77
N TRP A 66 -7.26 5.98 7.93
CA TRP A 66 -5.87 6.25 8.32
C TRP A 66 -5.36 7.48 7.59
N ASN A 67 -4.47 8.22 8.24
CA ASN A 67 -3.65 9.22 7.58
C ASN A 67 -2.57 8.50 6.77
N LEU A 68 -2.38 8.91 5.52
CA LEU A 68 -1.47 8.24 4.59
C LEU A 68 -0.27 9.13 4.32
N GLN A 69 0.93 8.59 4.55
CA GLN A 69 2.18 9.20 4.14
C GLN A 69 2.89 8.28 3.15
N TRP A 70 3.29 8.80 2.00
CA TRP A 70 4.07 8.02 1.05
C TRP A 70 5.53 8.06 1.44
N ALA A 71 6.12 6.88 1.66
CA ALA A 71 7.56 6.75 1.77
C ALA A 71 8.21 7.05 0.42
N HIS A 72 9.34 7.77 0.46
CA HIS A 72 10.08 8.23 -0.72
C HIS A 72 10.71 7.08 -1.49
#